data_AF-A0A812WX51-F1
#
_entry.id   AF-A0A812WX51-F1
#
_cell.length_a   1.000
_cell.length_b   1.000
_cell.length_c   1.000
_cell.angle_alpha   90.00
_cell.angle_beta   90.00
_cell.angle_gamma   90.00
#
_symmetry.space_group_name_H-M   'P 1'
#
loop_
_entity.id
_entity.type
_entity.pdbx_description
1 polymer ?
#
loop_
_entity_poly.entity_id
_entity_poly.type
_entity_poly.pdbx_seq_one_letter_code
_entity_poly.pdbx_strand_id
1 'polypeptide(L)' 'VPETLRSVLHSNRAFARLKLKQWSGVEDDCTKALSLNSGNAKALYRRAQARFELKQRQGALDDVEKLLPLLAKP' A
#
# COMPACT_ATOMS: atom_id res chain seq x y z
N VAL A 1 14.72 -14.43 4.71
CA VAL A 1 14.21 -13.09 5.09
C VAL A 1 12.80 -13.25 5.63
N PRO A 2 12.50 -12.82 6.87
CA PRO A 2 11.14 -12.90 7.43
C PRO A 2 10.09 -12.25 6.52
N GLU A 3 8.88 -12.81 6.47
CA GLU A 3 7.76 -12.29 5.66
C GLU A 3 7.39 -10.85 5.99
N THR A 4 7.43 -10.51 7.27
CA THR A 4 7.23 -9.16 7.79
C THR A 4 8.27 -8.18 7.22
N LEU A 5 9.55 -8.58 7.17
CA LEU A 5 10.62 -7.78 6.59
C LEU A 5 10.46 -7.66 5.06
N ARG A 6 10.05 -8.72 4.36
CA ARG A 6 9.73 -8.66 2.92
C ARG A 6 8.59 -7.67 2.63
N SER A 7 7.54 -7.64 3.46
CA SER A 7 6.46 -6.64 3.34
C SER A 7 6.99 -5.21 3.46
N VAL A 8 7.87 -4.95 4.44
CA VAL A 8 8.50 -3.63 4.62
C VAL A 8 9.35 -3.24 3.42
N LEU A 9 10.15 -4.16 2.87
CA LEU A 9 10.97 -3.89 1.68
C LEU A 9 10.13 -3.53 0.46
N HIS A 10 9.06 -4.27 0.19
CA HIS A 10 8.10 -3.93 -0.86
C HIS A 10 7.46 -2.57 -0.63
N SER A 11 7.02 -2.29 0.60
CA SER A 11 6.44 -0.99 0.96
C SER A 11 7.43 0.18 0.75
N ASN A 12 8.71 -0.02 1.07
CA ASN A 12 9.76 0.99 0.86
C ASN A 12 10.04 1.22 -0.64
N ARG A 13 10.08 0.16 -1.45
CA ARG A 13 10.19 0.29 -2.91
C ARG A 13 8.97 1.01 -3.50
N ALA A 14 7.77 0.70 -3.02
CA ALA A 14 6.55 1.41 -3.41
C ALA A 14 6.66 2.91 -3.10
N PHE A 15 7.22 3.29 -1.96
CA PHE A 15 7.43 4.69 -1.60
C PHE A 15 8.39 5.41 -2.56
N ALA A 16 9.50 4.76 -2.96
CA ALA A 16 10.40 5.33 -3.95
C ALA A 16 9.68 5.55 -5.30
N ARG A 17 8.91 4.56 -5.76
CA ARG A 17 8.10 4.65 -6.99
C ARG A 17 7.02 5.72 -6.91
N LEU A 18 6.43 5.92 -5.73
CA LEU A 18 5.44 6.97 -5.47
C LEU A 18 6.04 8.35 -5.66
N LYS A 19 7.27 8.58 -5.17
CA LYS A 19 8.00 9.83 -5.41
C LYS A 19 8.32 10.06 -6.90
N LEU A 20 8.47 8.98 -7.67
CA LEU A 20 8.64 9.02 -9.12
C LEU A 20 7.31 9.01 -9.90
N LYS A 21 6.16 9.07 -9.23
CA LYS A 21 4.80 9.00 -9.83
C LYS A 21 4.57 7.75 -10.70
N GLN A 22 5.26 6.65 -10.42
CA GLN A 22 5.11 5.38 -11.13
C GLN A 22 3.95 4.56 -10.55
N TRP A 23 2.71 5.06 -10.71
CA TRP A 23 1.54 4.60 -9.96
C TRP A 23 1.24 3.11 -10.06
N SER A 24 1.31 2.52 -11.26
CA SER A 24 1.12 1.08 -11.44
C SER A 24 2.17 0.26 -10.67
N GLY A 25 3.43 0.70 -10.68
CA GLY A 25 4.48 0.04 -9.90
C GLY A 25 4.35 0.23 -8.38
N VAL A 26 3.68 1.31 -7.92
CA VAL A 26 3.30 1.48 -6.52
C VAL A 26 2.22 0.46 -6.14
N GLU A 27 1.18 0.32 -6.97
CA GLU A 27 0.10 -0.64 -6.74
C GLU A 27 0.63 -2.08 -6.66
N ASP A 28 1.50 -2.48 -7.57
CA ASP A 28 2.11 -3.82 -7.60
C ASP A 28 2.90 -4.11 -6.32
N ASP A 29 3.73 -3.16 -5.90
CA ASP A 29 4.57 -3.32 -4.71
C ASP A 29 3.75 -3.32 -3.43
N CYS A 30 2.75 -2.44 -3.33
CA CYS A 30 1.87 -2.45 -2.17
C CYS A 30 1.00 -3.72 -2.13
N THR A 31 0.57 -4.25 -3.27
CA THR A 31 -0.18 -5.52 -3.32
C THR A 31 0.66 -6.68 -2.81
N LYS A 32 1.94 -6.76 -3.20
CA LYS A 32 2.90 -7.74 -2.65
C LYS A 32 3.18 -7.51 -1.16
N ALA A 33 3.28 -6.25 -0.73
CA ALA A 33 3.46 -5.93 0.69
C ALA A 33 2.26 -6.40 1.54
N LEU A 34 1.04 -6.24 1.01
CA LEU A 34 -0.21 -6.57 1.69
C LEU A 34 -0.55 -8.06 1.65
N SER A 35 -0.10 -8.80 0.64
CA SER A 35 -0.20 -10.27 0.63
C SER A 35 0.69 -10.92 1.70
N LEU A 36 1.79 -10.25 2.07
CA LEU A 36 2.73 -10.71 3.11
C LEU A 36 2.33 -10.21 4.51
N ASN A 37 1.76 -9.01 4.60
CA ASN A 37 1.25 -8.45 5.84
C ASN A 37 0.07 -7.52 5.52
N SER A 38 -1.15 -8.03 5.69
CA SER A 38 -2.38 -7.29 5.46
C SER A 38 -2.55 -6.09 6.40
N GLY A 39 -1.87 -6.08 7.55
CA GLY A 39 -1.85 -4.99 8.51
C GLY A 39 -0.83 -3.88 8.22
N ASN A 40 -0.16 -3.91 7.06
CA ASN A 40 0.80 -2.87 6.69
C ASN A 40 0.09 -1.57 6.30
N ALA A 41 -0.21 -0.74 7.31
CA ALA A 41 -0.90 0.54 7.17
C ALA A 41 -0.26 1.46 6.11
N LYS A 42 1.08 1.49 6.03
CA LYS A 42 1.80 2.27 5.02
C LYS A 42 1.54 1.77 3.60
N ALA A 43 1.46 0.46 3.41
CA ALA A 43 1.16 -0.13 2.10
C ALA A 43 -0.30 0.11 1.68
N LEU A 44 -1.27 0.01 2.60
CA LEU A 44 -2.67 0.36 2.32
C LEU A 44 -2.80 1.82 1.87
N TYR A 45 -2.22 2.75 2.63
CA TYR A 45 -2.27 4.18 2.29
C TYR A 45 -1.64 4.47 0.91
N ARG A 46 -0.46 3.92 0.65
CA ARG A 46 0.26 4.14 -0.62
C ARG A 46 -0.47 3.52 -1.81
N ARG A 47 -1.11 2.35 -1.63
CA ARG A 47 -1.93 1.73 -2.68
C ARG A 47 -3.19 2.53 -2.96
N ALA A 48 -3.85 3.03 -1.92
CA ALA A 48 -5.01 3.91 -2.06
C ALA A 48 -4.66 5.16 -2.89
N GLN A 49 -3.52 5.81 -2.58
CA GLN A 49 -3.04 6.95 -3.35
C GLN A 49 -2.75 6.58 -4.81
N ALA A 50 -2.06 5.47 -5.06
CA ALA A 50 -1.76 5.02 -6.43
C ALA A 50 -3.04 4.72 -7.23
N ARG A 51 -4.01 4.03 -6.62
CA ARG A 51 -5.30 3.69 -7.24
C ARG A 51 -6.14 4.93 -7.54
N PHE A 52 -6.10 5.92 -6.66
CA PHE A 52 -6.75 7.21 -6.91
C PHE A 52 -6.19 7.89 -8.17
N GLU A 53 -4.87 7.94 -8.32
CA GLU A 53 -4.19 8.48 -9.51
C GLU A 53 -4.48 7.66 -10.78
N LEU A 54 -4.60 6.34 -10.64
CA LEU A 54 -5.00 5.43 -11.72
C LEU A 54 -6.50 5.44 -12.03
N LYS A 55 -7.28 6.35 -11.41
CA LYS A 55 -8.75 6.46 -11.54
C LYS A 55 -9.53 5.23 -11.06
N GLN A 56 -8.89 4.33 -10.31
CA GLN A 56 -9.50 3.15 -9.68
C GLN A 56 -10.11 3.52 -8.32
N ARG A 57 -11.13 4.39 -8.35
CA ARG A 57 -11.69 5.02 -7.13
C ARG A 57 -12.23 4.03 -6.11
N GLN A 58 -12.90 2.96 -6.57
CA GLN A 58 -13.44 1.94 -5.67
C GLN A 58 -12.33 1.23 -4.90
N GLY A 59 -11.30 0.75 -5.61
CA GLY A 59 -10.17 0.08 -4.95
C GLY A 59 -9.36 0.99 -4.02
N ALA A 60 -9.36 2.30 -4.27
CA ALA A 60 -8.77 3.28 -3.36
C ALA A 60 -9.60 3.41 -2.07
N LEU A 61 -10.93 3.46 -2.18
CA LEU A 61 -11.85 3.51 -1.04
C LEU A 61 -11.71 2.25 -0.18
N ASP A 62 -11.72 1.07 -0.80
CA ASP A 62 -11.58 -0.21 -0.09
C ASP A 62 -10.27 -0.28 0.73
N ASP A 63 -9.18 0.32 0.23
CA ASP A 63 -7.90 0.39 0.93
C ASP A 63 -7.93 1.35 2.12
N VAL A 64 -8.64 2.47 1.99
CA VAL A 64 -8.83 3.44 3.09
C VAL A 64 -9.72 2.85 4.19
N GLU A 65 -10.80 2.17 3.83
CA GLU A 65 -11.69 1.50 4.79
C GLU A 65 -10.96 0.45 5.62
N LYS A 66 -10.04 -0.31 5.00
CA LYS A 66 -9.16 -1.26 5.71
C LYS A 66 -8.11 -0.58 6.57
N LEU A 67 -7.68 0.63 6.20
CA LEU A 67 -6.66 1.39 6.92
C LEU A 67 -7.21 2.03 8.21
N LEU A 68 -8.43 2.57 8.17
CA LEU A 68 -9.07 3.25 9.31
C LEU A 68 -8.97 2.49 10.66
N PRO A 69 -9.36 1.20 10.76
CA PRO A 69 -9.29 0.48 12.03
C PRO A 69 -7.85 0.21 12.50
N LEU A 70 -6.84 0.31 11.62
CA LEU A 70 -5.43 0.15 11.99
C LEU A 70 -4.84 1.43 12.59
N LEU A 71 -5.37 2.60 12.20
CA LEU A 71 -4.96 3.90 12.75
C LEU A 71 -5.64 4.22 14.09
N ALA A 72 -6.82 3.64 14.32
CA ALA A 72 -7.58 3.81 15.56
C ALA A 72 -7.06 2.94 16.73
N LYS A 73 -6.01 2.14 16.52
CA LYS A 73 -5.36 1.38 17.60
C LYS A 73 -4.43 2.33 18.37
N PRO A 74 -4.61 2.49 19.70
CA PRO A 74 -3.72 3.29 20.53
C PRO A 74 -2.30 2.73 20.59
#